data_AF-A0A7C9FUQ1-F1
#
_entry.id   AF-A0A7C9FUQ1-F1
#
_cell.length_a   1.000
_cell.length_b   1.000
_cell.length_c   1.000
_cell.angle_alpha   90.00
_cell.angle_beta   90.00
_cell.angle_gamma   90.00
#
_symmetry.space_group_name_H-M   'P 1'
#
loop_
_entity.id
_entity.type
_entity.pdbx_description
1 polymer ?
#
loop_
_entity_poly.entity_id
_entity_poly.type
_entity_poly.pdbx_seq_one_letter_code
_entity_poly.pdbx_strand_id
1 'polypeptide(L)'
;MQGTGRIVSNTPNRGIAMDVAWFLNRRLDFIRQLYARSSAPFVDRRTKIENKEEPFVPPYSEDPEPAFMLEWQEASDSIDVLGHACLCMLSSALQAYLHTRHKLHCRDLTEEERKRVFRRGWVRGYNRIFTLAFGISFRDGPVPIAVLEDIVLTRNSIQHDLEITTNRPKHADRKPGAARSVFLDAREVELLDRLDPDAQTWLAPPMVHVSQASLEATINTVERFVAWLDAAIEEKLYGPR
;
A
#
# COMPACT_ATOMS: atom_id res chain seq x y z
N MET A 1 27.78 50.66 -38.44
CA MET A 1 28.75 49.70 -37.86
C MET A 1 28.18 49.19 -36.56
N GLN A 2 28.09 47.85 -36.44
CA GLN A 2 28.26 47.00 -35.24
C GLN A 2 27.49 47.43 -33.96
N GLY A 3 26.50 46.70 -33.41
CA GLY A 3 26.33 45.25 -33.31
C GLY A 3 26.98 44.75 -32.02
N THR A 4 26.17 44.46 -30.98
CA THR A 4 26.40 43.56 -29.82
C THR A 4 25.38 43.93 -28.74
N GLY A 5 24.55 43.08 -28.14
CA GLY A 5 24.45 41.62 -28.10
C GLY A 5 23.68 41.34 -26.81
N ARG A 6 22.35 41.13 -26.89
CA ARG A 6 21.56 40.69 -25.74
C ARG A 6 22.04 39.28 -25.37
N ILE A 7 22.73 39.16 -24.24
CA ILE A 7 22.99 37.88 -23.61
C ILE A 7 21.64 37.36 -23.13
N VAL A 8 21.05 36.47 -23.92
CA VAL A 8 19.94 35.63 -23.49
C VAL A 8 20.52 34.72 -22.41
N SER A 9 20.25 35.04 -21.15
CA SER A 9 20.53 34.14 -20.05
C SER A 9 19.69 32.88 -20.26
N ASN A 10 20.33 31.84 -20.81
CA ASN A 10 19.75 30.52 -20.97
C ASN A 10 19.76 29.82 -19.60
N THR A 11 18.97 30.33 -18.66
CA THR A 11 18.59 29.59 -17.47
C THR A 11 17.55 28.56 -17.93
N PRO A 12 17.83 27.25 -17.84
CA PRO A 12 16.81 26.25 -18.09
C PRO A 12 15.66 26.52 -17.11
N ASN A 13 14.46 26.59 -17.65
CA ASN A 13 13.22 26.83 -16.93
C ASN A 13 13.07 25.81 -15.79
N ARG A 14 13.54 26.16 -14.58
CA ARG A 14 13.30 25.46 -13.32
C ARG A 14 11.89 25.71 -12.77
N GLY A 15 11.04 26.40 -13.54
CA GLY A 15 9.62 26.56 -13.25
C GLY A 15 8.82 25.43 -13.87
N ILE A 16 8.22 24.59 -13.01
CA ILE A 16 7.24 23.52 -13.33
C ILE A 16 7.86 22.21 -13.86
N ALA A 17 8.95 21.73 -13.27
CA ALA A 17 9.11 20.27 -13.19
C ALA A 17 8.13 19.78 -12.11
N MET A 18 7.10 19.04 -12.49
CA MET A 18 6.14 18.47 -11.55
C MET A 18 6.89 17.61 -10.53
N ASP A 19 6.92 18.01 -9.26
CA ASP A 19 7.46 17.19 -8.18
C ASP A 19 6.47 16.06 -7.87
N VAL A 20 6.59 14.97 -8.65
CA VAL A 20 5.68 13.83 -8.58
C VAL A 20 5.71 13.19 -7.18
N ALA A 21 6.87 13.14 -6.52
CA ALA A 21 6.98 12.65 -5.15
C ALA A 21 6.25 13.54 -4.15
N TRP A 22 6.33 14.87 -4.29
CA TRP A 22 5.56 15.77 -3.43
C TRP A 22 4.05 15.47 -3.48
N PHE A 23 3.49 15.26 -4.67
CA PHE A 23 2.07 14.91 -4.82
C PHE A 23 1.74 13.54 -4.23
N LEU A 24 2.64 12.56 -4.36
CA LEU A 24 2.47 11.26 -3.71
C LEU A 24 2.49 11.40 -2.18
N ASN A 25 3.51 12.05 -1.62
CA ASN A 25 3.69 12.23 -0.18
C ASN A 25 2.50 12.95 0.44
N ARG A 26 1.96 13.99 -0.23
CA ARG A 26 0.73 14.65 0.21
C ARG A 26 -0.48 13.70 0.29
N ARG A 27 -0.60 12.75 -0.65
CA ARG A 27 -1.66 11.73 -0.61
C ARG A 27 -1.41 10.71 0.52
N LEU A 28 -0.17 10.33 0.75
CA LEU A 28 0.21 9.43 1.84
C LEU A 28 -0.06 10.06 3.21
N ASP A 29 0.26 11.33 3.40
CA ASP A 29 -0.06 12.10 4.62
C ASP A 29 -1.57 12.19 4.85
N PHE A 30 -2.34 12.41 3.78
CA PHE A 30 -3.79 12.38 3.86
C PHE A 30 -4.31 11.01 4.30
N ILE A 31 -3.80 9.91 3.73
CA ILE A 31 -4.19 8.55 4.12
C ILE A 31 -3.87 8.28 5.58
N ARG A 32 -2.66 8.66 6.04
CA ARG A 32 -2.24 8.53 7.44
C ARG A 32 -3.20 9.26 8.38
N GLN A 33 -3.51 10.52 8.06
CA GLN A 33 -4.43 11.34 8.83
C GLN A 33 -5.87 10.78 8.81
N LEU A 34 -6.35 10.35 7.65
CA LEU A 34 -7.69 9.82 7.48
C LEU A 34 -7.90 8.57 8.35
N TYR A 35 -6.99 7.60 8.28
CA TYR A 35 -7.08 6.40 9.10
C TYR A 35 -7.10 6.76 10.58
N ALA A 36 -6.09 7.51 11.05
CA ALA A 36 -5.93 7.82 12.47
C ALA A 36 -7.13 8.59 13.05
N ARG A 37 -7.67 9.57 12.31
CA ARG A 37 -8.79 10.38 12.80
C ARG A 37 -10.13 9.66 12.71
N SER A 38 -10.35 8.89 11.65
CA SER A 38 -11.62 8.20 11.44
C SER A 38 -11.73 6.89 12.23
N SER A 39 -10.61 6.23 12.56
CA SER A 39 -10.63 5.02 13.39
C SER A 39 -10.80 5.31 14.89
N ALA A 40 -10.36 6.49 15.35
CA ALA A 40 -10.36 6.88 16.76
C ALA A 40 -11.66 6.58 17.53
N PRO A 41 -12.87 6.96 17.07
CA PRO A 41 -14.10 6.66 17.82
C PRO A 41 -14.42 5.17 17.90
N PHE A 42 -14.05 4.38 16.90
CA PHE A 42 -14.25 2.93 16.90
C PHE A 42 -13.25 2.23 17.81
N VAL A 43 -11.99 2.69 17.82
CA VAL A 43 -10.96 2.21 18.75
C VAL A 43 -11.38 2.52 20.19
N ASP A 44 -11.80 3.75 20.48
CA ASP A 44 -12.31 4.14 21.80
C ASP A 44 -13.50 3.28 22.25
N ARG A 45 -14.48 3.06 21.36
CA ARG A 45 -15.61 2.16 21.65
C ARG A 45 -15.14 0.76 22.02
N ARG A 46 -14.25 0.18 21.22
CA ARG A 46 -13.74 -1.18 21.44
C ARG A 46 -13.03 -1.29 22.79
N THR A 47 -12.15 -0.32 23.09
CA THR A 47 -11.41 -0.27 24.36
C THR A 47 -12.35 -0.11 25.56
N LYS A 48 -13.37 0.75 25.47
CA LYS A 48 -14.35 0.92 26.56
C LYS A 48 -15.15 -0.35 26.83
N ILE A 49 -15.57 -1.08 25.79
CA ILE A 49 -16.25 -2.37 25.93
C ILE A 49 -15.35 -3.39 26.61
N GLU A 50 -14.09 -3.52 26.15
CA GLU A 50 -13.10 -4.45 26.70
C GLU A 50 -12.79 -4.16 28.18
N ASN A 51 -12.71 -2.87 28.54
CA ASN A 51 -12.43 -2.40 29.90
C ASN A 51 -13.67 -2.27 30.79
N LYS A 52 -14.88 -2.50 30.25
CA LYS A 52 -16.17 -2.29 30.94
C LYS A 52 -16.32 -0.86 31.48
N GLU A 53 -15.95 0.13 30.67
CA GLU A 53 -16.06 1.56 30.97
C GLU A 53 -17.39 2.13 30.47
N GLU A 54 -17.92 3.15 31.13
CA GLU A 54 -19.14 3.87 30.70
C GLU A 54 -19.04 4.37 29.24
N PRO A 55 -20.09 4.19 28.41
CA PRO A 55 -21.43 3.65 28.71
C PRO A 55 -21.56 2.12 28.60
N PHE A 56 -20.47 1.38 28.44
CA PHE A 56 -20.43 -0.06 28.16
C PHE A 56 -20.18 -0.90 29.42
N VAL A 57 -20.90 -0.58 30.50
CA VAL A 57 -20.90 -1.39 31.72
C VAL A 57 -21.98 -2.47 31.58
N PRO A 58 -21.62 -3.77 31.57
CA PRO A 58 -22.59 -4.84 31.38
C PRO A 58 -23.58 -4.89 32.56
N PRO A 59 -24.91 -4.91 32.32
CA PRO A 59 -25.86 -5.24 33.37
C PRO A 59 -25.66 -6.68 33.83
N TYR A 60 -26.14 -7.03 35.03
CA TYR A 60 -26.19 -8.43 35.43
C TYR A 60 -27.01 -9.24 34.42
N SER A 61 -26.44 -10.32 33.93
CA SER A 61 -27.06 -11.27 33.01
C SER A 61 -26.61 -12.68 33.37
N GLU A 62 -27.54 -13.63 33.31
CA GLU A 62 -27.22 -15.08 33.39
C GLU A 62 -26.89 -15.66 32.01
N ASP A 63 -27.05 -14.87 30.95
CA ASP A 63 -26.65 -15.23 29.60
C ASP A 63 -25.12 -15.28 29.49
N PRO A 64 -24.52 -16.39 29.02
CA PRO A 64 -23.08 -16.47 28.79
C PRO A 64 -22.59 -15.58 27.63
N GLU A 65 -23.49 -15.01 26.82
CA GLU A 65 -23.12 -14.11 25.73
C GLU A 65 -22.50 -12.79 26.26
N PRO A 66 -21.32 -12.38 25.74
CA PRO A 66 -20.73 -11.10 26.07
C PRO A 66 -21.68 -9.93 25.75
N ALA A 67 -21.96 -9.11 26.76
CA ALA A 67 -22.68 -7.85 26.55
C ALA A 67 -21.94 -6.97 25.53
N PHE A 68 -22.71 -6.23 24.73
CA PHE A 68 -22.20 -5.32 23.69
C PHE A 68 -21.35 -5.98 22.60
N MET A 69 -21.51 -7.30 22.36
CA MET A 69 -20.80 -8.02 21.32
C MET A 69 -21.02 -7.40 19.92
N LEU A 70 -22.24 -6.98 19.62
CA LEU A 70 -22.56 -6.37 18.32
C LEU A 70 -21.83 -5.04 18.14
N GLU A 71 -21.83 -4.18 19.16
CA GLU A 71 -21.15 -2.88 19.14
C GLU A 71 -19.64 -3.02 19.02
N TRP A 72 -19.07 -4.04 19.65
CA TRP A 72 -17.65 -4.39 19.52
C TRP A 72 -17.33 -4.89 18.11
N GLN A 73 -18.20 -5.74 17.53
CA GLN A 73 -18.04 -6.26 16.17
C GLN A 73 -18.16 -5.14 15.14
N GLU A 74 -19.17 -4.27 15.25
CA GLU A 74 -19.34 -3.11 14.39
C GLU A 74 -18.13 -2.17 14.44
N ALA A 75 -17.58 -1.91 15.62
CA ALA A 75 -16.38 -1.11 15.77
C ALA A 75 -15.16 -1.77 15.09
N SER A 76 -15.00 -3.07 15.28
CA SER A 76 -13.90 -3.83 14.68
C SER A 76 -13.99 -3.84 13.16
N ASP A 77 -15.17 -4.14 12.61
CA ASP A 77 -15.42 -4.14 11.17
C ASP A 77 -15.20 -2.74 10.57
N SER A 78 -15.62 -1.69 11.27
CA SER A 78 -15.40 -0.30 10.84
C SER A 78 -13.91 0.04 10.73
N ILE A 79 -13.10 -0.41 11.69
CA ILE A 79 -11.64 -0.23 11.66
C ILE A 79 -11.02 -0.99 10.49
N ASP A 80 -11.43 -2.23 10.27
CA ASP A 80 -10.89 -3.06 9.18
C ASP A 80 -11.24 -2.50 7.80
N VAL A 81 -12.52 -2.15 7.56
CA VAL A 81 -12.97 -1.53 6.30
C VAL A 81 -12.24 -0.22 6.03
N LEU A 82 -12.02 0.61 7.05
CA LEU A 82 -11.24 1.84 6.91
C LEU A 82 -9.77 1.53 6.54
N GLY A 83 -9.17 0.51 7.15
CA GLY A 83 -7.82 0.03 6.79
C GLY A 83 -7.75 -0.45 5.35
N HIS A 84 -8.72 -1.24 4.91
CA HIS A 84 -8.85 -1.73 3.54
C HIS A 84 -8.96 -0.57 2.52
N ALA A 85 -9.80 0.42 2.81
CA ALA A 85 -9.95 1.60 1.97
C ALA A 85 -8.63 2.39 1.88
N CYS A 86 -7.95 2.59 3.02
CA CYS A 86 -6.65 3.27 3.07
C CYS A 86 -5.57 2.55 2.27
N LEU A 87 -5.51 1.21 2.35
CA LEU A 87 -4.58 0.42 1.55
C LEU A 87 -4.90 0.51 0.04
N CYS A 88 -6.18 0.52 -0.35
CA CYS A 88 -6.61 0.76 -1.73
C CYS A 88 -6.15 2.12 -2.25
N MET A 89 -6.32 3.18 -1.46
CA MET A 89 -5.87 4.52 -1.81
C MET A 89 -4.35 4.60 -1.95
N LEU A 90 -3.59 3.98 -1.05
CA LEU A 90 -2.13 3.92 -1.09
C LEU A 90 -1.64 3.20 -2.35
N SER A 91 -2.18 2.02 -2.64
CA SER A 91 -1.85 1.23 -3.84
C SER A 91 -2.11 2.05 -5.13
N SER A 92 -3.24 2.75 -5.18
CA SER A 92 -3.62 3.59 -6.31
C SER A 92 -2.71 4.82 -6.45
N ALA A 93 -2.30 5.43 -5.34
CA ALA A 93 -1.40 6.57 -5.33
C ALA A 93 0.00 6.18 -5.84
N LEU A 94 0.54 5.05 -5.38
CA LEU A 94 1.81 4.49 -5.86
C LEU A 94 1.75 4.18 -7.36
N GLN A 95 0.68 3.53 -7.82
CA GLN A 95 0.50 3.23 -9.24
C GLN A 95 0.43 4.51 -10.10
N ALA A 96 -0.27 5.53 -9.62
CA ALA A 96 -0.35 6.84 -10.28
C ALA A 96 1.02 7.52 -10.36
N TYR A 97 1.80 7.52 -9.27
CA TYR A 97 3.16 8.05 -9.25
C TYR A 97 4.05 7.38 -10.32
N LEU A 98 4.08 6.04 -10.37
CA LEU A 98 4.87 5.30 -11.36
C LEU A 98 4.40 5.58 -12.79
N HIS A 99 3.08 5.68 -13.00
CA HIS A 99 2.50 6.02 -14.28
C HIS A 99 2.93 7.42 -14.76
N THR A 100 2.87 8.41 -13.86
CA THR A 100 3.29 9.78 -14.16
C THR A 100 4.79 9.83 -14.48
N ARG A 101 5.64 9.14 -13.71
CA ARG A 101 7.08 9.05 -13.99
C ARG A 101 7.38 8.38 -15.34
N HIS A 102 6.65 7.32 -15.69
CA HIS A 102 6.71 6.73 -17.05
C HIS A 102 6.37 7.80 -18.08
N LYS A 103 5.21 8.45 -17.97
CA LYS A 103 4.75 9.43 -18.98
C LYS A 103 5.68 10.62 -19.17
N LEU A 104 6.39 11.05 -18.14
CA LEU A 104 7.32 12.18 -18.21
C LEU A 104 8.66 11.82 -18.86
N HIS A 105 9.16 10.60 -18.65
CA HIS A 105 10.58 10.30 -18.92
C HIS A 105 10.85 9.02 -19.71
N CYS A 106 9.85 8.18 -19.95
CA CYS A 106 9.99 6.94 -20.71
C CYS A 106 9.18 7.01 -22.00
N ARG A 107 9.59 6.22 -23.01
CA ARG A 107 8.82 6.11 -24.25
C ARG A 107 7.42 5.53 -24.00
N ASP A 108 6.48 5.91 -24.85
CA ASP A 108 5.20 5.24 -24.91
C ASP A 108 5.34 3.80 -25.41
N LEU A 109 4.45 2.94 -24.92
CA LEU A 109 4.35 1.53 -25.29
C LEU A 109 3.15 1.34 -26.21
N THR A 110 3.27 0.46 -27.21
CA THR A 110 2.08 0.00 -27.95
C THR A 110 1.17 -0.84 -27.05
N GLU A 111 -0.06 -1.09 -27.50
CA GLU A 111 -1.01 -1.96 -26.79
C GLU A 111 -0.44 -3.37 -26.52
N GLU A 112 0.23 -3.95 -27.50
CA GLU A 112 0.86 -5.27 -27.45
C GLU A 112 2.04 -5.28 -26.48
N GLU A 113 2.87 -4.24 -26.52
CA GLU A 113 3.98 -4.07 -25.58
C GLU A 113 3.46 -3.91 -24.15
N ARG A 114 2.42 -3.09 -23.94
CA ARG A 114 1.81 -2.91 -22.63
C ARG A 114 1.30 -4.24 -22.08
N LYS A 115 0.50 -5.00 -22.87
CA LYS A 115 0.02 -6.33 -22.45
C LYS A 115 1.17 -7.26 -22.06
N ARG A 116 2.27 -7.25 -22.82
CA ARG A 116 3.44 -8.08 -22.54
C ARG A 116 4.18 -7.67 -21.27
N VAL A 117 4.44 -6.38 -21.10
CA VAL A 117 5.20 -5.81 -19.97
C VAL A 117 4.44 -5.99 -18.66
N PHE A 118 3.13 -5.75 -18.66
CA PHE A 118 2.29 -5.78 -17.46
C PHE A 118 1.67 -7.16 -17.16
N ARG A 119 1.98 -8.20 -17.96
CA ARG A 119 1.44 -9.58 -17.80
C ARG A 119 1.63 -10.17 -16.40
N ARG A 120 2.70 -9.79 -15.70
CA ARG A 120 3.03 -10.30 -14.34
C ARG A 120 2.70 -9.28 -13.23
N GLY A 121 1.74 -8.39 -13.48
CA GLY A 121 1.37 -7.32 -12.54
C GLY A 121 2.13 -6.02 -12.79
N TRP A 122 1.57 -4.92 -12.30
CA TRP A 122 2.05 -3.59 -12.65
C TRP A 122 3.35 -3.18 -11.97
N VAL A 123 3.65 -3.70 -10.79
CA VAL A 123 4.95 -3.46 -10.12
C VAL A 123 6.10 -3.99 -10.98
N ARG A 124 6.00 -5.24 -11.43
CA ARG A 124 7.01 -5.84 -12.33
C ARG A 124 7.04 -5.16 -13.71
N GLY A 125 5.87 -4.74 -14.20
CA GLY A 125 5.77 -3.99 -15.45
C GLY A 125 6.57 -2.69 -15.40
N TYR A 126 6.34 -1.86 -14.37
CA TYR A 126 7.11 -0.63 -14.19
C TYR A 126 8.58 -0.91 -13.92
N ASN A 127 8.94 -1.90 -13.09
CA ASN A 127 10.34 -2.30 -12.90
C ASN A 127 11.02 -2.53 -14.26
N ARG A 128 10.38 -3.28 -15.17
CA ARG A 128 10.92 -3.53 -16.52
C ARG A 128 11.08 -2.24 -17.33
N ILE A 129 10.12 -1.32 -17.25
CA ILE A 129 10.17 -0.03 -17.95
C ILE A 129 11.35 0.80 -17.46
N PHE A 130 11.49 1.01 -16.15
CA PHE A 130 12.57 1.81 -15.58
C PHE A 130 13.95 1.15 -15.78
N THR A 131 14.03 -0.18 -15.74
CA THR A 131 15.29 -0.89 -16.05
C THR A 131 15.71 -0.67 -17.50
N LEU A 132 14.78 -0.70 -18.45
CA LEU A 132 15.11 -0.48 -19.86
C LEU A 132 15.41 0.98 -20.18
N ALA A 133 14.71 1.93 -19.54
CA ALA A 133 14.87 3.34 -19.82
C ALA A 133 16.11 3.95 -19.15
N PHE A 134 16.41 3.54 -17.91
CA PHE A 134 17.44 4.18 -17.08
C PHE A 134 18.52 3.23 -16.57
N GLY A 135 18.38 1.92 -16.78
CA GLY A 135 19.18 0.92 -16.08
C GLY A 135 18.86 0.81 -14.59
N ILE A 136 17.70 1.33 -14.14
CA ILE A 136 17.27 1.29 -12.74
C ILE A 136 16.40 0.06 -12.52
N SER A 137 16.87 -0.90 -11.74
CA SER A 137 16.07 -2.05 -11.31
C SER A 137 15.59 -1.83 -9.88
N PHE A 138 14.30 -2.05 -9.63
CA PHE A 138 13.68 -1.94 -8.31
C PHE A 138 14.29 -2.93 -7.30
N ARG A 139 15.01 -3.96 -7.78
CA ARG A 139 15.75 -4.90 -6.92
C ARG A 139 16.96 -4.27 -6.26
N ASP A 140 17.47 -3.19 -6.83
CA ASP A 140 18.65 -2.47 -6.32
C ASP A 140 18.24 -1.37 -5.33
N GLY A 141 16.93 -1.20 -5.14
CA GLY A 141 16.37 -0.21 -4.22
C GLY A 141 16.31 -0.68 -2.76
N PRO A 142 16.01 0.25 -1.84
CA PRO A 142 16.01 -0.01 -0.39
C PRO A 142 14.81 -0.84 0.08
N VAL A 143 13.87 -1.16 -0.82
CA VAL A 143 12.62 -1.86 -0.53
C VAL A 143 12.54 -3.10 -1.41
N PRO A 144 12.38 -4.31 -0.83
CA PRO A 144 12.22 -5.51 -1.62
C PRO A 144 10.97 -5.43 -2.50
N ILE A 145 11.11 -5.77 -3.78
CA ILE A 145 9.98 -5.75 -4.74
C ILE A 145 8.79 -6.60 -4.27
N ALA A 146 9.05 -7.68 -3.52
CA ALA A 146 8.02 -8.54 -2.95
C ALA A 146 7.10 -7.80 -1.98
N VAL A 147 7.60 -6.80 -1.25
CA VAL A 147 6.78 -5.97 -0.34
C VAL A 147 5.83 -5.07 -1.14
N LEU A 148 6.30 -4.47 -2.24
CA LEU A 148 5.44 -3.70 -3.14
C LEU A 148 4.38 -4.58 -3.79
N GLU A 149 4.73 -5.82 -4.14
CA GLU A 149 3.78 -6.81 -4.65
C GLU A 149 2.75 -7.23 -3.60
N ASP A 150 3.17 -7.39 -2.34
CA ASP A 150 2.28 -7.72 -1.22
C ASP A 150 1.16 -6.70 -1.03
N ILE A 151 1.49 -5.41 -1.15
CA ILE A 151 0.51 -4.31 -1.14
C ILE A 151 -0.55 -4.50 -2.24
N VAL A 152 -0.10 -4.86 -3.45
CA VAL A 152 -1.00 -5.02 -4.61
C VAL A 152 -1.85 -6.27 -4.49
N LEU A 153 -1.26 -7.39 -4.07
CA LEU A 153 -1.98 -8.64 -3.88
C LEU A 153 -3.04 -8.51 -2.80
N THR A 154 -2.68 -7.89 -1.67
CA THR A 154 -3.63 -7.64 -0.57
C THR A 154 -4.74 -6.70 -1.01
N ARG A 155 -4.41 -5.64 -1.77
CA ARG A 155 -5.42 -4.76 -2.36
C ARG A 155 -6.36 -5.50 -3.31
N ASN A 156 -5.84 -6.44 -4.12
CA ASN A 156 -6.67 -7.24 -5.02
C ASN A 156 -7.62 -8.15 -4.24
N SER A 157 -7.15 -8.79 -3.17
CA SER A 157 -8.01 -9.55 -2.25
C SER A 157 -9.15 -8.69 -1.72
N ILE A 158 -8.85 -7.49 -1.23
CA ILE A 158 -9.86 -6.54 -0.73
C ILE A 158 -10.93 -6.20 -1.78
N GLN A 159 -10.55 -6.07 -3.05
CA GLN A 159 -11.48 -5.66 -4.11
C GLN A 159 -12.30 -6.80 -4.71
N HIS A 160 -11.84 -8.04 -4.58
CA HIS A 160 -12.41 -9.16 -5.32
C HIS A 160 -12.98 -10.27 -4.42
N ASP A 161 -12.55 -10.35 -3.16
CA ASP A 161 -12.98 -11.38 -2.22
C ASP A 161 -14.06 -10.84 -1.29
N LEU A 162 -15.28 -10.73 -1.82
CA LEU A 162 -16.46 -10.27 -1.09
C LEU A 162 -17.34 -11.48 -0.73
N GLU A 163 -17.49 -11.73 0.56
CA GLU A 163 -18.48 -12.67 1.11
C GLU A 163 -19.52 -11.88 1.90
N ILE A 164 -20.82 -12.13 1.69
CA ILE A 164 -21.90 -11.38 2.38
C ILE A 164 -21.87 -11.56 3.91
N THR A 165 -21.23 -12.64 4.38
CA THR A 165 -21.16 -13.03 5.79
C THR A 165 -19.98 -12.41 6.53
N THR A 166 -19.07 -11.70 5.86
CA THR A 166 -17.89 -11.11 6.49
C THR A 166 -17.43 -9.86 5.76
N ASN A 167 -17.07 -8.82 6.53
CA ASN A 167 -16.46 -7.59 6.00
C ASN A 167 -14.94 -7.72 5.81
N ARG A 168 -14.36 -8.85 6.23
CA ARG A 168 -12.94 -9.14 6.13
C ARG A 168 -12.67 -10.06 4.94
N PRO A 169 -11.88 -9.61 3.94
CA PRO A 169 -11.46 -10.43 2.82
C PRO A 169 -10.34 -11.37 3.25
N LYS A 170 -10.14 -12.45 2.51
CA LYS A 170 -9.04 -13.39 2.71
C LYS A 170 -7.87 -13.06 1.81
N HIS A 171 -6.67 -13.39 2.26
CA HIS A 171 -5.49 -13.37 1.39
C HIS A 171 -5.67 -14.39 0.28
N ALA A 172 -5.33 -14.01 -0.96
CA ALA A 172 -5.24 -14.96 -2.05
C ALA A 172 -4.21 -16.05 -1.73
N ASP A 173 -4.45 -17.29 -2.20
CA ASP A 173 -3.57 -18.42 -1.97
C ASP A 173 -2.12 -18.06 -2.31
N ARG A 174 -1.25 -18.13 -1.29
CA ARG A 174 0.17 -17.89 -1.46
C ARG A 174 0.89 -19.21 -1.66
N LYS A 175 1.89 -19.20 -2.53
CA LYS A 175 2.74 -20.38 -2.73
C LYS A 175 3.50 -20.71 -1.44
N PRO A 176 3.69 -22.00 -1.11
CA PRO A 176 4.59 -22.42 -0.05
C PRO A 176 5.97 -21.75 -0.18
N GLY A 177 6.50 -21.23 0.93
CA GLY A 177 7.78 -20.51 0.97
C GLY A 177 7.75 -19.04 0.50
N ALA A 178 6.59 -18.51 0.11
CA ALA A 178 6.44 -17.07 -0.10
C ALA A 178 6.60 -16.31 1.22
N ALA A 179 7.14 -15.08 1.16
CA ALA A 179 7.20 -14.21 2.32
C ALA A 179 5.79 -13.96 2.88
N ARG A 180 5.69 -13.98 4.22
CA ARG A 180 4.44 -13.66 4.92
C ARG A 180 3.99 -12.25 4.57
N SER A 181 2.68 -12.06 4.48
CA SER A 181 2.14 -10.72 4.32
C SER A 181 2.41 -9.89 5.56
N VAL A 182 2.61 -8.59 5.37
CA VAL A 182 2.62 -7.64 6.48
C VAL A 182 1.20 -7.34 7.01
N PHE A 183 0.17 -7.83 6.31
CA PHE A 183 -1.25 -7.65 6.64
C PHE A 183 -1.88 -8.92 7.24
N LEU A 184 -1.09 -9.68 8.00
CA LEU A 184 -1.56 -10.76 8.86
C LEU A 184 -1.57 -10.25 10.31
N ASP A 185 -2.59 -10.63 11.07
CA ASP A 185 -2.60 -10.40 12.52
C ASP A 185 -1.85 -11.52 13.27
N ALA A 186 -1.65 -11.33 14.57
CA ALA A 186 -0.92 -12.30 15.40
C ALA A 186 -1.61 -13.67 15.46
N ARG A 187 -2.94 -13.70 15.41
CA ARG A 187 -3.73 -14.94 15.48
C ARG A 187 -3.58 -15.73 14.19
N GLU A 188 -3.64 -15.08 13.04
CA GLU A 188 -3.42 -15.70 11.74
C GLU A 188 -1.99 -16.24 11.63
N VAL A 189 -1.00 -15.49 12.13
CA VAL A 189 0.39 -15.97 12.19
C VAL A 189 0.50 -17.24 13.05
N GLU A 190 -0.11 -17.25 14.24
CA GLU A 190 -0.11 -18.42 15.14
C GLU A 190 -0.82 -19.63 14.50
N LEU A 191 -1.94 -19.41 13.83
CA LEU A 191 -2.66 -20.47 13.11
C LEU A 191 -1.82 -21.03 11.95
N LEU A 192 -1.15 -20.16 11.20
CA LEU A 192 -0.24 -20.57 10.12
C LEU A 192 0.98 -21.34 10.63
N ASP A 193 1.52 -20.95 11.78
CA ASP A 193 2.65 -21.65 12.42
C ASP A 193 2.29 -23.06 12.92
N ARG A 194 1.00 -23.32 13.19
CA ARG A 194 0.50 -24.63 13.60
C ARG A 194 0.17 -25.56 12.44
N LEU A 195 0.09 -25.05 11.22
CA LEU A 195 -0.19 -25.86 10.04
C LEU A 195 1.04 -26.67 9.63
N ASP A 196 0.79 -27.86 9.11
CA ASP A 196 1.82 -28.73 8.55
C ASP A 196 2.58 -27.99 7.44
N PRO A 197 3.92 -27.86 7.51
CA PRO A 197 4.74 -27.24 6.46
C PRO A 197 4.54 -27.86 5.08
N ASP A 198 4.11 -29.13 5.01
CA ASP A 198 3.88 -29.88 3.77
C ASP A 198 2.45 -29.68 3.22
N ALA A 199 1.58 -28.96 3.92
CA ALA A 199 0.26 -28.61 3.42
C ALA A 199 0.37 -27.65 2.21
N GLN A 200 0.07 -28.16 1.01
CA GLN A 200 0.14 -27.39 -0.24
C GLN A 200 -0.96 -26.34 -0.40
N THR A 201 -2.05 -26.46 0.36
CA THR A 201 -3.24 -25.61 0.27
C THR A 201 -3.74 -25.26 1.66
N TRP A 202 -4.07 -24.00 1.89
CA TRP A 202 -4.69 -23.57 3.14
C TRP A 202 -6.09 -24.19 3.27
N LEU A 203 -6.36 -24.87 4.39
CA LEU A 203 -7.71 -25.34 4.72
C LEU A 203 -8.71 -24.17 4.79
N ALA A 204 -8.24 -23.02 5.27
CA ALA A 204 -8.89 -21.73 5.15
C ALA A 204 -7.80 -20.66 4.96
N PRO A 205 -7.86 -19.83 3.91
CA PRO A 205 -6.93 -18.72 3.74
C PRO A 205 -7.03 -17.72 4.91
N PRO A 206 -5.90 -17.15 5.37
CA PRO A 206 -5.87 -16.22 6.48
C PRO A 206 -6.52 -14.90 6.08
N MET A 207 -7.14 -14.25 7.07
CA MET A 207 -7.84 -13.00 6.86
C MET A 207 -6.87 -11.83 6.66
N VAL A 208 -7.27 -10.86 5.84
CA VAL A 208 -6.54 -9.60 5.70
C VAL A 208 -6.82 -8.74 6.93
N HIS A 209 -5.76 -8.22 7.54
CA HIS A 209 -5.87 -7.25 8.62
C HIS A 209 -4.93 -6.07 8.37
N VAL A 210 -5.52 -4.87 8.24
CA VAL A 210 -4.78 -3.61 8.06
C VAL A 210 -4.89 -2.78 9.34
N SER A 211 -4.00 -3.06 10.29
CA SER A 211 -3.83 -2.27 11.51
C SER A 211 -3.19 -0.90 11.22
N GLN A 212 -3.33 0.04 12.16
CA GLN A 212 -2.63 1.33 12.10
C GLN A 212 -1.13 1.16 11.89
N ALA A 213 -0.51 0.28 12.68
CA ALA A 213 0.93 0.03 12.61
C ALA A 213 1.34 -0.54 11.25
N SER A 214 0.57 -1.50 10.70
CA SER A 214 0.85 -2.07 9.38
C SER A 214 0.68 -1.04 8.26
N LEU A 215 -0.33 -0.16 8.35
CA LEU A 215 -0.56 0.92 7.39
C LEU A 215 0.56 1.95 7.44
N GLU A 216 0.96 2.41 8.63
CA GLU A 216 2.07 3.36 8.80
C GLU A 216 3.39 2.78 8.28
N ALA A 217 3.70 1.52 8.60
CA ALA A 217 4.87 0.84 8.07
C ALA A 217 4.84 0.73 6.53
N THR A 218 3.66 0.48 5.96
CA THR A 218 3.45 0.42 4.51
C THR A 218 3.65 1.79 3.86
N ILE A 219 3.12 2.86 4.45
CA ILE A 219 3.32 4.22 3.98
C ILE A 219 4.81 4.57 3.97
N ASN A 220 5.50 4.36 5.09
CA ASN A 220 6.93 4.65 5.22
C ASN A 220 7.77 3.83 4.22
N THR A 221 7.34 2.60 3.93
CA THR A 221 7.96 1.76 2.89
C THR A 221 7.81 2.39 1.51
N VAL A 222 6.62 2.88 1.16
CA VAL A 222 6.40 3.55 -0.14
C VAL A 222 7.17 4.86 -0.24
N GLU A 223 7.20 5.68 0.81
CA GLU A 223 7.98 6.92 0.87
C GLU A 223 9.47 6.65 0.61
N ARG A 224 10.05 5.64 1.28
CA ARG A 224 11.45 5.24 1.07
C ARG A 224 11.73 4.76 -0.34
N PHE A 225 10.82 3.96 -0.92
CA PHE A 225 10.96 3.49 -2.29
C PHE A 225 10.94 4.64 -3.29
N VAL A 226 9.99 5.57 -3.14
CA VAL A 226 9.84 6.73 -4.04
C VAL A 226 10.98 7.71 -3.92
N ALA A 227 11.43 8.03 -2.70
CA ALA A 227 12.58 8.90 -2.50
C ALA A 227 13.84 8.36 -3.19
N TRP A 228 14.08 7.05 -3.09
CA TRP A 228 15.18 6.40 -3.80
C TRP A 228 14.99 6.43 -5.32
N LEU A 229 13.81 6.08 -5.81
CA LEU A 229 13.57 6.00 -7.25
C LEU A 229 13.70 7.38 -7.91
N ASP A 230 13.20 8.43 -7.25
CA ASP A 230 13.34 9.80 -7.72
C ASP A 230 14.81 10.24 -7.77
N ALA A 231 15.57 10.02 -6.70
CA ALA A 231 17.00 10.33 -6.69
C ALA A 231 17.76 9.59 -7.81
N ALA A 232 17.45 8.31 -8.01
CA ALA A 232 18.07 7.50 -9.07
C ALA A 232 17.71 8.00 -10.48
N ILE A 233 16.45 8.41 -10.71
CA ILE A 233 16.02 9.00 -11.99
C ILE A 233 16.71 10.35 -12.22
N GLU A 234 16.75 11.21 -11.20
CA GLU A 234 17.39 12.53 -11.28
C GLU A 234 18.89 12.42 -11.58
N GLU A 235 19.59 11.47 -10.95
CA GLU A 235 20.99 11.18 -11.25
C GLU A 235 21.19 10.79 -12.73
N LYS A 236 20.30 9.97 -13.29
CA LYS A 236 20.39 9.57 -14.72
C LYS A 236 20.04 10.70 -15.68
N LEU A 237 19.16 11.63 -15.28
CA LEU A 237 18.74 12.75 -16.13
C LEU A 237 19.70 13.95 -16.07
N TYR A 238 20.26 14.23 -14.89
CA TYR A 238 20.98 15.47 -14.60
C TYR A 238 22.37 15.28 -13.99
N GLY A 239 22.78 14.04 -13.70
CA GLY A 239 24.10 13.75 -13.17
C GLY A 239 25.24 14.08 -14.15
N PRO A 240 26.47 14.29 -13.65
CA PRO A 240 27.64 14.48 -14.50
C PRO A 240 27.83 13.24 -15.40
N ARG A 241 27.99 13.48 -16.70
CA ARG A 241 28.22 12.44 -17.71
C ARG A 241 29.65 11.91 -17.66
#